data_AF-A0A099D7G9-F1
#
_entry.id   AF-A0A099D7G9-F1
#
_cell.length_a   1.000
_cell.length_b   1.000
_cell.length_c   1.000
_cell.angle_alpha   90.00
_cell.angle_beta   90.00
_cell.angle_gamma   90.00
#
_symmetry.space_group_name_H-M   'P 1'
#
loop_
_entity.id
_entity.type
_entity.pdbx_description
1 polymer ?
#
loop_
_entity_poly.entity_id
_entity_poly.type
_entity_poly.pdbx_seq_one_letter_code
_entity_poly.pdbx_strand_id
1 'polypeptide(L)'
;MSSDESSDGGLFWHPARKLDGKRHAIRGDRPPRGWSEVEALCGSRIDPAPVSSTEWLLHPTCETCWENLVRQQVPDYPWTSPEDGREAEDY
;
A
#
# COMPACT_ATOMS: atom_id res chain seq x y z
N MET A 1 3.75 -9.45 -28.70
CA MET A 1 2.64 -9.70 -27.77
C MET A 1 2.97 -8.92 -26.52
N SER A 2 2.44 -7.70 -26.42
CA SER A 2 2.59 -6.86 -25.24
C SER A 2 1.52 -7.28 -24.26
N SER A 3 1.88 -8.11 -23.28
CA SER A 3 1.01 -8.38 -22.15
C SER A 3 1.09 -7.16 -21.25
N ASP A 4 0.21 -6.19 -21.51
CA ASP A 4 -0.27 -5.24 -20.50
C ASP A 4 -1.03 -6.03 -19.43
N GLU A 5 -0.33 -6.88 -18.67
CA GLU A 5 -0.78 -7.21 -17.31
C GLU A 5 -0.41 -6.01 -16.45
N SER A 6 -1.19 -4.94 -16.60
CA SER A 6 -1.40 -4.03 -15.48
C SER A 6 -1.88 -4.92 -14.35
N SER A 7 -0.96 -5.26 -13.45
CA SER A 7 -1.23 -6.09 -12.29
C SER A 7 -2.20 -5.33 -11.40
N ASP A 8 -3.48 -5.44 -11.72
CA ASP A 8 -4.63 -5.07 -10.90
C ASP A 8 -4.84 -6.14 -9.81
N GLY A 9 -3.75 -6.79 -9.40
CA GLY A 9 -3.74 -7.67 -8.26
C GLY A 9 -3.88 -6.82 -7.00
N GLY A 10 -4.66 -7.31 -6.05
CA GLY A 10 -4.90 -6.60 -4.79
C GLY A 10 -3.60 -6.23 -4.07
N LEU A 11 -3.71 -5.30 -3.12
CA LEU A 11 -2.63 -5.00 -2.20
C LEU A 11 -2.77 -5.84 -0.94
N PHE A 12 -1.69 -6.48 -0.51
CA PHE A 12 -1.65 -7.10 0.80
C PHE A 12 -0.45 -6.63 1.62
N TRP A 13 -0.64 -6.54 2.92
CA TRP A 13 0.42 -6.21 3.87
C TRP A 13 1.02 -7.50 4.41
N HIS A 14 2.33 -7.56 4.67
CA HIS A 14 2.95 -8.72 5.32
C HIS A 14 4.12 -8.31 6.23
N PRO A 15 4.28 -8.92 7.43
CA PRO A 15 5.45 -8.67 8.27
C PRO A 15 6.74 -9.22 7.65
N ALA A 16 7.81 -8.43 7.66
CA ALA A 16 9.15 -8.82 7.22
C ALA A 16 10.08 -9.05 8.42
N ARG A 17 9.85 -10.14 9.17
CA ARG A 17 10.55 -10.45 10.44
C ARG A 17 12.07 -10.35 10.34
N LYS A 18 12.63 -10.94 9.29
CA LYS A 18 14.08 -11.08 9.12
C LYS A 18 14.75 -9.80 8.59
N LEU A 19 13.97 -8.87 8.07
CA LEU A 19 14.47 -7.63 7.49
C LEU A 19 14.48 -6.53 8.55
N ASP A 20 13.30 -6.04 8.92
CA ASP A 20 13.14 -4.87 9.79
C ASP A 20 11.99 -4.99 10.79
N GLY A 21 11.27 -6.11 10.78
CA GLY A 21 10.13 -6.32 11.68
C GLY A 21 8.96 -5.36 11.42
N LYS A 22 8.85 -4.77 10.23
CA LYS A 22 7.70 -3.96 9.83
C LYS A 22 6.78 -4.74 8.89
N ARG A 23 5.53 -4.28 8.79
CA ARG A 23 4.57 -4.74 7.78
C ARG A 23 4.78 -3.92 6.52
N HIS A 24 5.11 -4.58 5.42
CA HIS A 24 5.31 -3.98 4.11
C HIS A 24 4.15 -4.30 3.19
N ALA A 25 3.82 -3.38 2.29
CA ALA A 25 2.77 -3.56 1.29
C ALA A 25 3.36 -4.20 0.03
N ILE A 26 2.69 -5.21 -0.51
CA ILE A 26 3.12 -5.99 -1.68
C ILE A 26 1.97 -5.99 -2.68
N ARG A 27 2.29 -5.86 -3.97
CA ARG A 27 1.30 -5.95 -5.06
C ARG A 27 1.09 -7.41 -5.47
N GLY A 28 -0.14 -7.73 -5.86
CA GLY A 28 -0.52 -9.05 -6.32
C GLY A 28 -1.22 -9.87 -5.24
N ASP A 29 -1.66 -11.06 -5.60
CA ASP A 29 -2.32 -11.94 -4.64
C ASP A 29 -1.31 -12.56 -3.65
N ARG A 30 -1.81 -12.88 -2.46
CA ARG A 30 -1.06 -13.69 -1.51
C ARG A 30 -0.67 -15.02 -2.17
N PRO A 31 0.63 -15.39 -2.22
CA PRO A 31 1.05 -16.64 -2.83
C PRO A 31 0.36 -17.85 -2.18
N PRO A 32 -0.10 -18.82 -2.97
CA PRO A 32 -0.89 -19.95 -2.45
C PRO A 32 -0.07 -20.91 -1.59
N ARG A 33 1.25 -21.05 -1.81
CA ARG A 33 2.15 -21.89 -0.99
C ARG A 33 3.59 -21.42 -1.08
N GLY A 34 4.23 -21.33 0.08
CA GLY A 34 5.62 -20.87 0.19
C GLY A 34 5.74 -19.41 -0.21
N TRP A 35 6.76 -18.76 0.31
CA TRP A 35 7.03 -17.39 -0.07
C TRP A 35 8.44 -17.33 -0.62
N SER A 36 8.53 -17.11 -1.93
CA SER A 36 9.76 -16.60 -2.53
C SER A 36 9.94 -15.13 -2.12
N GLU A 37 11.16 -14.63 -2.23
CA GLU A 37 11.42 -13.21 -2.03
C GLU A 37 10.55 -12.37 -2.96
N VAL A 38 9.88 -11.36 -2.41
CA VAL A 38 9.00 -10.44 -3.15
C VAL A 38 9.42 -8.99 -2.90
N GLU A 39 9.14 -8.13 -3.88
CA GLU A 39 9.40 -6.69 -3.77
C GLU A 39 8.19 -5.98 -3.17
N ALA A 40 8.43 -5.19 -2.12
CA ALA A 40 7.44 -4.33 -1.50
C ALA A 40 7.32 -2.96 -2.20
N LEU A 41 6.26 -2.21 -1.92
CA LEU A 41 6.04 -0.85 -2.46
C LEU A 41 7.17 0.14 -2.13
N CYS A 42 7.93 -0.09 -1.06
CA CYS A 42 9.08 0.74 -0.68
C CYS A 42 10.38 0.34 -1.41
N GLY A 43 10.33 -0.63 -2.32
CA GLY A 43 11.49 -1.20 -3.03
C GLY A 43 12.30 -2.21 -2.22
N SER A 44 11.90 -2.50 -0.98
CA SER A 44 12.56 -3.53 -0.17
C SER A 44 12.19 -4.92 -0.68
N ARG A 45 13.19 -5.81 -0.74
CA ARG A 45 12.96 -7.24 -0.96
C ARG A 45 12.72 -7.92 0.37
N ILE A 46 11.60 -8.63 0.49
CA ILE A 46 11.19 -9.29 1.71
C ILE A 46 11.06 -10.79 1.47
N ASP A 47 11.54 -11.59 2.44
CA ASP A 47 11.26 -13.03 2.57
C ASP A 47 10.08 -13.17 3.55
N PRO A 48 8.85 -13.37 3.04
CA PRO A 48 7.65 -13.42 3.86
C PRO A 48 7.52 -14.77 4.56
N ALA A 49 8.32 -14.98 5.62
CA ALA A 49 8.21 -16.18 6.44
C ALA A 49 6.79 -16.29 7.06
N PRO A 50 6.25 -17.51 7.27
CA PRO A 50 4.98 -17.69 7.97
C PRO A 50 4.93 -16.92 9.30
N VAL A 51 3.79 -16.27 9.55
CA VAL A 51 3.58 -15.40 10.71
C VAL A 51 2.32 -15.81 11.46
N SER A 52 2.39 -15.88 12.79
CA SER A 52 1.20 -16.12 13.64
C SER A 52 0.35 -14.86 13.76
N SER A 53 -0.94 -15.04 14.09
CA SER A 53 -1.90 -13.94 14.30
C SER A 53 -1.43 -12.91 15.35
N THR A 54 -0.74 -13.35 16.41
CA THR A 54 -0.20 -12.44 17.44
C THR A 54 0.89 -11.55 16.86
N GLU A 55 1.77 -12.12 16.07
CA GLU A 55 2.89 -11.37 15.52
C GLU A 55 2.43 -10.33 14.49
N TRP A 56 1.30 -10.54 13.81
CA TRP A 56 0.67 -9.50 12.99
C TRP A 56 0.36 -8.22 13.76
N LEU A 57 0.01 -8.32 15.03
CA LEU A 57 -0.35 -7.18 15.88
C LEU A 57 0.89 -6.41 16.34
N LEU A 58 2.03 -7.09 16.48
CA LEU A 58 3.25 -6.52 17.07
C LEU A 58 4.12 -5.76 16.06
N HIS A 59 4.04 -6.11 14.78
CA HIS A 59 4.86 -5.48 13.76
C HIS A 59 4.22 -4.16 13.27
N PRO A 60 4.88 -3.00 13.43
CA PRO A 60 4.34 -1.73 12.96
C PRO A 60 4.28 -1.68 11.43
N THR A 61 3.51 -0.74 10.87
CA THR A 61 3.43 -0.53 9.42
C THR A 61 4.68 0.20 8.91
N CYS A 62 5.21 -0.21 7.74
CA CYS A 62 6.27 0.54 7.06
C CYS A 62 5.73 1.87 6.54
N GLU A 63 6.25 2.97 7.06
CA GLU A 63 5.81 4.34 6.75
C GLU A 63 5.91 4.65 5.24
N THR A 64 7.03 4.31 4.59
CA THR A 64 7.19 4.52 3.14
C THR A 64 6.16 3.74 2.31
N CYS A 65 5.84 2.50 2.70
CA CYS A 65 4.78 1.74 2.03
C CYS A 65 3.41 2.42 2.19
N TRP A 66 3.14 2.97 3.38
CA TRP A 66 1.89 3.68 3.67
C TRP A 66 1.78 4.97 2.86
N GLU A 67 2.82 5.81 2.86
CA GLU A 67 2.86 7.04 2.09
C GLU A 67 2.71 6.80 0.59
N ASN A 68 3.40 5.78 0.05
CA ASN A 68 3.27 5.41 -1.36
C ASN A 68 1.85 4.99 -1.71
N LEU A 69 1.15 4.31 -0.80
CA LEU A 69 -0.25 3.93 -0.99
C LEU A 69 -1.17 5.14 -0.95
N VAL A 70 -0.99 6.04 0.03
CA VAL A 70 -1.79 7.26 0.17
C VAL A 70 -1.64 8.13 -1.07
N ARG A 71 -0.41 8.35 -1.58
CA ARG A 71 -0.16 9.11 -2.82
C ARG A 71 -0.81 8.50 -4.06
N GLN A 72 -1.01 7.18 -4.09
CA GLN A 72 -1.68 6.51 -5.20
C GLN A 72 -3.21 6.63 -5.14
N GLN A 73 -3.78 6.78 -3.95
CA GLN A 73 -5.24 6.75 -3.74
C GLN A 73 -5.86 8.12 -3.44
N VAL A 74 -5.07 9.06 -2.93
CA VAL A 74 -5.51 10.43 -2.64
C VAL A 74 -4.99 11.32 -3.75
N PRO A 75 -5.85 11.82 -4.65
CA PRO A 75 -5.46 12.84 -5.61
C PRO A 75 -4.82 14.03 -4.85
N ASP A 76 -3.74 14.59 -5.40
CA ASP A 76 -3.10 15.77 -4.83
C ASP A 76 -4.15 16.84 -4.51
N TYR A 77 -4.20 17.23 -3.24
CA TYR A 77 -4.98 18.35 -2.72
C TYR A 77 -4.60 19.65 -3.46
N PRO A 78 -5.53 20.59 -3.74
CA PRO A 78 -6.75 20.87 -2.99
C PRO A 78 -8.03 20.41 -3.68
N TRP A 79 -8.99 20.03 -2.83
CA TRP A 79 -10.40 20.08 -3.17
C TRP A 79 -10.71 21.41 -3.86
N THR A 80 -10.96 21.39 -5.16
CA THR A 80 -11.85 22.37 -5.77
C THR A 80 -13.24 22.06 -5.22
N SER A 81 -13.61 22.70 -4.11
CA SER A 81 -15.01 22.77 -3.69
C SER A 81 -15.82 23.33 -4.87
N PRO A 82 -16.83 22.63 -5.41
CA PRO A 82 -17.61 23.13 -6.54
C PRO A 82 -18.52 24.32 -6.21
N GLU A 83 -18.42 24.95 -5.03
CA GLU A 83 -19.47 25.86 -4.53
C GLU A 83 -19.00 27.18 -3.90
N ASP A 84 -17.90 27.79 -4.36
CA ASP A 84 -17.69 29.25 -4.16
C ASP A 84 -18.17 30.04 -5.39
N GLY A 85 -19.37 29.66 -5.86
CA GLY A 85 -20.12 30.34 -6.91
C GLY A 85 -21.44 30.91 -6.39
N ARG A 86 -21.56 31.24 -5.10
CA ARG A 86 -22.70 32.00 -4.59
C ARG A 86 -22.36 33.48 -4.66
N GLU A 87 -22.91 34.10 -5.68
CA GLU A 87 -22.97 35.54 -5.90
C GLU A 87 -23.31 36.26 -4.59
N ALA A 88 -22.56 37.31 -4.29
CA ALA A 88 -22.91 38.25 -3.23
C ALA A 88 -24.22 38.94 -3.63
N GLU A 89 -25.35 38.45 -3.11
CA GLU A 89 -26.60 39.19 -3.15
C GLU A 89 -26.52 40.34 -2.14
N ASP A 90 -26.43 41.54 -2.70
CA ASP A 90 -26.57 42.86 -2.08
C ASP A 90 -27.81 42.89 -1.17
N TYR A 91 -27.62 43.28 0.10
CA TYR A 91 -28.69 43.76 0.99
C TYR A 91 -28.16 44.85 1.94
#